data_AF-A0A0Q7A6R0-F1
#
_entry.id   AF-A0A0Q7A6R0-F1
#
_cell.length_a   1.000
_cell.length_b   1.000
_cell.length_c   1.000
_cell.angle_alpha   90.00
_cell.angle_beta   90.00
_cell.angle_gamma   90.00
#
_symmetry.space_group_name_H-M   'P 1'
#
loop_
_entity.id
_entity.type
_entity.pdbx_description
1 polymer ?
#
loop_
_entity_poly.entity_id
_entity_poly.type
_entity_poly.pdbx_seq_one_letter_code
_entity_poly.pdbx_strand_id
1 'polypeptide(L)'
;MSEPTDIDNDEEEFVENTLIQAIENQIESDNPPAAKATFNKLTLVGYEREEILNLMAHVLAVEIDAILEEDRPFNTQWYEAALRALPELPPEKN
;
A
#
# COMPACT_ATOMS: atom_id res chain seq x y z
N MET A 1 -7.17 -30.39 -20.65
CA MET A 1 -6.54 -29.65 -19.55
C MET A 1 -6.77 -28.20 -19.90
N SER A 2 -7.63 -27.52 -19.16
CA SER A 2 -7.90 -26.10 -19.39
C SER A 2 -6.72 -25.33 -18.83
N GLU A 3 -6.04 -24.56 -19.67
CA GLU A 3 -5.07 -23.56 -19.25
C GLU A 3 -5.83 -22.51 -18.43
N PRO A 4 -5.47 -22.27 -17.15
CA PRO A 4 -5.93 -21.09 -16.44
C PRO A 4 -4.91 -19.95 -16.62
N THR A 5 -5.36 -18.72 -16.35
CA THR A 5 -4.57 -17.56 -15.91
C THR A 5 -3.83 -16.68 -16.94
N ASP A 6 -4.55 -16.09 -17.90
CA ASP A 6 -4.19 -14.72 -18.38
C ASP A 6 -5.06 -13.65 -17.70
N ILE A 7 -6.27 -14.00 -17.25
CA ILE A 7 -7.24 -13.06 -16.67
C ILE A 7 -6.86 -12.63 -15.23
N ASP A 8 -6.26 -13.53 -14.44
CA ASP A 8 -5.96 -13.25 -13.03
C ASP A 8 -4.79 -12.24 -12.87
N ASN A 9 -3.80 -12.27 -13.77
CA ASN A 9 -2.66 -11.33 -13.72
C ASN A 9 -3.06 -9.89 -14.05
N ASP A 10 -3.96 -9.72 -15.03
CA ASP A 10 -4.45 -8.40 -15.43
C ASP A 10 -5.26 -7.73 -14.31
N GLU A 11 -5.98 -8.52 -13.51
CA GLU A 11 -6.74 -8.03 -12.36
C GLU A 11 -5.84 -7.62 -11.19
N GLU A 12 -4.81 -8.42 -10.88
CA GLU A 12 -3.83 -8.09 -9.84
C GLU A 12 -3.05 -6.81 -10.17
N GLU A 13 -2.57 -6.67 -11.40
CA GLU A 13 -1.87 -5.46 -11.87
C GLU A 13 -2.79 -4.23 -11.81
N PHE A 14 -4.08 -4.40 -12.11
CA PHE A 14 -5.05 -3.31 -12.00
C PHE A 14 -5.27 -2.85 -10.55
N VAL A 15 -5.35 -3.79 -9.60
CA VAL A 15 -5.50 -3.49 -8.18
C VAL A 15 -4.27 -2.76 -7.66
N GLU A 16 -3.08 -3.27 -7.97
CA GLU A 16 -1.81 -2.64 -7.57
C GLU A 16 -1.72 -1.20 -8.07
N ASN A 17 -1.98 -0.98 -9.36
CA ASN A 17 -1.98 0.35 -9.95
C ASN A 17 -2.98 1.31 -9.28
N THR A 18 -4.16 0.81 -8.91
CA THR A 18 -5.17 1.60 -8.20
C THR A 18 -4.70 2.00 -6.80
N LEU A 19 -4.03 1.09 -6.10
CA LEU A 19 -3.47 1.38 -4.77
C LEU A 19 -2.32 2.38 -4.85
N ILE A 20 -1.43 2.24 -5.83
CA ILE A 20 -0.35 3.20 -6.08
C ILE A 20 -0.93 4.60 -6.33
N GLN A 21 -1.93 4.72 -7.21
CA GLN A 21 -2.61 6.00 -7.45
C GLN A 21 -3.23 6.57 -6.17
N ALA A 22 -3.81 5.73 -5.31
CA ALA A 22 -4.34 6.17 -4.03
C ALA A 22 -3.23 6.72 -3.13
N ILE A 23 -2.06 6.07 -3.06
CA ILE A 23 -0.88 6.56 -2.32
C ILE A 23 -0.40 7.90 -2.87
N GLU A 24 -0.30 8.06 -4.19
CA GLU A 24 0.11 9.32 -4.80
C GLU A 24 -0.83 10.46 -4.39
N ASN A 25 -2.14 10.22 -4.46
CA ASN A 25 -3.15 11.17 -4.01
C ASN A 25 -3.00 11.51 -2.51
N GLN A 26 -2.68 10.54 -1.65
CA GLN A 26 -2.43 10.77 -0.22
C GLN A 26 -1.20 11.65 0.02
N ILE A 27 -0.12 11.44 -0.74
CA ILE A 27 1.10 12.24 -0.65
C ILE A 27 0.86 13.67 -1.15
N GLU A 28 0.16 13.83 -2.27
CA GLU A 28 -0.19 15.14 -2.84
C GLU A 28 -1.10 15.94 -1.93
N SER A 29 -2.10 15.29 -1.33
CA SER A 29 -3.05 15.91 -0.40
C SER A 29 -2.53 16.07 1.03
N ASP A 30 -1.35 15.52 1.35
CA ASP A 30 -0.77 15.47 2.70
C ASP A 30 -1.73 14.81 3.71
N ASN A 31 -2.46 13.78 3.26
CA ASN A 31 -3.48 13.10 4.04
C ASN A 31 -3.44 11.57 3.82
N PRO A 32 -3.02 10.77 4.83
CA PRO A 32 -2.53 11.22 6.12
C PRO A 32 -1.15 11.89 5.99
N PRO A 33 -0.77 12.82 6.88
CA PRO A 33 0.57 13.42 6.89
C PRO A 33 1.70 12.39 7.00
N ALA A 34 1.39 11.22 7.56
CA ALA A 34 2.29 10.07 7.62
C ALA A 34 2.71 9.56 6.24
N ALA A 35 1.85 9.65 5.22
CA ALA A 35 2.16 9.20 3.86
C ALA A 35 3.31 10.02 3.28
N LYS A 36 3.18 11.35 3.26
CA LYS A 36 4.21 12.27 2.78
C LYS A 36 5.50 12.19 3.61
N ALA A 37 5.38 12.09 4.94
CA ALA A 37 6.54 11.95 5.81
C ALA A 37 7.31 10.65 5.53
N THR A 38 6.61 9.55 5.31
CA THR A 38 7.19 8.24 4.99
C THR A 38 7.88 8.27 3.63
N PHE A 39 7.20 8.82 2.62
CA PHE A 39 7.76 8.99 1.28
C PHE A 39 9.10 9.77 1.34
N ASN A 40 9.08 10.95 1.97
CA ASN A 40 10.28 11.78 2.12
C ASN A 40 11.40 11.06 2.88
N LYS A 41 11.06 10.34 3.96
CA LYS A 41 12.02 9.55 4.75
C LYS A 41 12.73 8.51 3.88
N LEU A 42 11.97 7.75 3.09
CA LEU A 42 12.53 6.68 2.26
C LEU A 42 13.33 7.23 1.07
N THR A 43 12.88 8.34 0.47
CA THR A 43 13.68 9.05 -0.54
C THR A 43 15.02 9.51 0.02
N LEU A 44 15.05 10.03 1.26
CA LEU A 44 16.29 10.50 1.90
C LEU A 44 17.29 9.37 2.18
N VAL A 45 16.84 8.14 2.42
CA VAL A 45 17.72 6.99 2.64
C VAL A 45 18.10 6.27 1.33
N GLY A 46 17.59 6.74 0.19
CA GLY A 46 18.03 6.32 -1.15
C GLY A 46 17.13 5.30 -1.86
N TYR A 47 15.89 5.10 -1.42
CA TYR A 47 14.92 4.28 -2.15
C TYR A 47 14.40 5.02 -3.39
N GLU A 48 14.18 4.27 -4.47
CA GLU A 48 13.58 4.79 -5.69
C GLU A 48 12.08 5.07 -5.49
N ARG A 49 11.56 6.07 -6.23
CA ARG A 49 10.15 6.48 -6.10
C ARG A 49 9.19 5.30 -6.24
N GLU A 50 9.38 4.49 -7.27
CA GLU A 50 8.52 3.35 -7.59
C GLU A 50 8.51 2.32 -6.45
N GLU A 51 9.68 1.98 -5.93
CA GLU A 51 9.80 1.06 -4.79
C GLU A 51 9.09 1.59 -3.54
N ILE A 52 9.22 2.89 -3.25
CA ILE A 52 8.51 3.52 -2.13
C ILE A 52 7.00 3.41 -2.30
N LEU A 53 6.50 3.72 -3.50
CA LEU A 53 5.07 3.67 -3.79
C LEU A 53 4.54 2.24 -3.66
N ASN A 54 5.28 1.23 -4.12
CA ASN A 54 4.91 -0.18 -4.00
C ASN A 54 4.88 -0.61 -2.53
N LEU A 55 5.88 -0.26 -1.72
CA LEU A 55 5.89 -0.55 -0.28
C LEU A 55 4.68 0.09 0.44
N MET A 56 4.38 1.34 0.12
CA MET A 56 3.23 2.05 0.69
C MET A 56 1.88 1.47 0.22
N ALA A 57 1.78 1.08 -1.06
CA ALA A 57 0.60 0.43 -1.63
C ALA A 57 0.35 -0.94 -0.97
N HIS A 58 1.41 -1.70 -0.68
CA HIS A 58 1.29 -2.98 0.03
C HIS A 58 0.74 -2.79 1.46
N VAL A 59 1.19 -1.76 2.18
CA VAL A 59 0.61 -1.42 3.50
C VAL A 59 -0.88 -1.08 3.39
N LEU A 60 -1.29 -0.37 2.34
CA LEU A 60 -2.69 -0.05 2.09
C LEU A 60 -3.51 -1.29 1.72
N ALA A 61 -2.96 -2.21 0.93
CA ALA A 61 -3.58 -3.48 0.58
C ALA A 61 -3.93 -4.27 1.85
N VAL A 62 -2.97 -4.44 2.77
CA VAL A 62 -3.18 -5.16 4.03
C VAL A 62 -4.32 -4.56 4.87
N GLU A 63 -4.45 -3.23 4.88
CA GLU A 63 -5.57 -2.58 5.59
C GLU A 63 -6.92 -2.83 4.90
N ILE A 64 -6.95 -2.79 3.56
CA ILE A 64 -8.16 -3.05 2.78
C ILE A 64 -8.60 -4.51 2.96
N ASP A 65 -7.67 -5.45 2.90
CA ASP A 65 -7.94 -6.87 3.13
C ASP A 65 -8.51 -7.08 4.54
N ALA A 66 -7.90 -6.48 5.57
CA ALA A 66 -8.39 -6.57 6.93
C ALA A 66 -9.79 -5.95 7.11
N ILE A 67 -10.12 -4.88 6.38
CA ILE A 67 -11.47 -4.28 6.38
C ILE A 67 -12.50 -5.26 5.80
N LEU A 68 -12.15 -5.94 4.69
CA LEU A 68 -13.03 -6.90 4.02
C LEU A 68 -13.23 -8.17 4.86
N GLU A 69 -12.17 -8.65 5.50
CA GLU A 69 -12.22 -9.85 6.35
C GLU A 69 -12.97 -9.62 7.67
N GLU A 70 -12.69 -8.51 8.35
CA GLU A 70 -13.17 -8.24 9.70
C GLU A 70 -14.47 -7.42 9.72
N ASP A 71 -14.99 -7.02 8.56
CA ASP A 71 -16.16 -6.13 8.39
C ASP A 71 -16.07 -4.90 9.30
N ARG A 72 -14.93 -4.20 9.23
CA ARG A 72 -14.61 -3.07 10.10
C ARG A 72 -14.30 -1.80 9.31
N PRO A 73 -14.46 -0.60 9.92
CA PRO A 73 -14.01 0.64 9.29
C PRO A 73 -12.48 0.70 9.17
N PHE A 74 -12.01 1.59 8.28
CA PHE A 74 -10.58 1.88 8.08
C PHE A 74 -9.91 2.37 9.37
N ASN A 75 -8.79 1.75 9.72
CA ASN A 75 -8.01 2.04 10.90
C ASN A 75 -6.83 2.95 10.55
N THR A 76 -7.09 4.24 10.55
CA THR A 76 -6.07 5.27 10.27
C THR A 76 -4.89 5.19 11.23
N GLN A 77 -5.10 4.87 12.51
CA GLN A 77 -4.02 4.81 13.49
C GLN A 77 -3.03 3.68 13.17
N TRP A 78 -3.55 2.49 12.85
CA TRP A 78 -2.74 1.36 12.41
C TRP A 78 -2.02 1.68 11.10
N TYR A 79 -2.75 2.20 10.12
CA TYR A 79 -2.21 2.53 8.80
C TYR A 79 -1.05 3.52 8.87
N GLU A 80 -1.21 4.61 9.63
CA GLU A 80 -0.12 5.57 9.82
C GLU A 80 1.09 4.98 10.57
N ALA A 81 0.86 4.08 11.51
CA ALA A 81 1.94 3.40 12.23
C ALA A 81 2.72 2.47 11.28
N ALA A 82 1.99 1.70 10.45
CA ALA A 82 2.57 0.81 9.46
C ALA A 82 3.37 1.57 8.38
N LEU A 83 2.83 2.68 7.85
CA LEU A 83 3.59 3.55 6.93
C LEU A 83 4.91 4.02 7.55
N ARG A 84 4.89 4.49 8.80
CA ARG A 84 6.11 4.96 9.47
C ARG A 84 7.13 3.84 9.71
N ALA A 85 6.70 2.59 9.79
CA ALA A 85 7.56 1.42 9.99
C ALA A 85 8.32 0.99 8.71
N LEU A 86 7.87 1.43 7.53
CA LEU A 86 8.57 1.13 6.27
C LEU A 86 10.06 1.51 6.33
N PRO A 87 10.96 0.69 5.75
CA PRO A 87 10.70 -0.34 4.74
C PRO A 87 10.24 -1.70 5.30
N GLU A 88 10.12 -1.85 6.62
CA GLU A 88 9.58 -3.08 7.22
C GLU A 88 8.08 -3.19 6.90
N LEU A 89 7.70 -4.22 6.15
CA LEU A 89 6.30 -4.46 5.79
C LEU A 89 5.54 -5.07 6.98
N PRO A 90 4.23 -4.75 7.13
CA PRO A 90 3.38 -5.47 8.06
C PRO A 90 3.40 -6.97 7.73
N PRO A 91 3.32 -7.86 8.73
CA PRO A 91 3.31 -9.28 8.47
C PRO A 91 2.13 -9.63 7.56
N GLU A 92 2.40 -10.37 6.48
CA GLU A 92 1.36 -10.97 5.67
C GLU A 92 0.50 -11.86 6.58
N LYS A 93 -0.82 -11.64 6.56
CA LYS A 93 -1.74 -12.58 7.21
C LYS A 93 -1.68 -13.89 6.41
N ASN A 94 -1.17 -14.95 7.04
CA ASN A 94 -1.19 -16.32 6.51
C ASN A 94 -2.60 -16.85 6.29
#